data_AF-A0AAW2TNX0-F1
#
_entry.id   AF-A0AAW2TNX0-F1
#
_cell.length_a   1.000
_cell.length_b   1.000
_cell.length_c   1.000
_cell.angle_alpha   90.00
_cell.angle_beta   90.00
_cell.angle_gamma   90.00
#
_symmetry.space_group_name_H-M   'P 1'
#
loop_
_entity.id
_entity.type
_entity.pdbx_description
1 polymer ?
#
loop_
_entity_poly.entity_id
_entity_poly.type
_entity_poly.pdbx_seq_one_letter_code
_entity_poly.pdbx_strand_id
1 'polypeptide(L)'
;MHSTADPPPPETLEEITQLLHHLLPATLSITCFASRWQVLRAKLASLKSILSEISDSPHWSDNALLLPLLPALLSTVRRTETLCHHCCDASVSRGKLLMQSDLDMAAGWLSKQINELELLLRSGVLHQSTAIVLSRPAASSSKEELAFFIKDLFTRLQIGGLEFKRKALDSLIQLLSEDDKSAAVVAKQGNIGCLISLLDLNGHDSIRELAVLAVSLLVSAGDFPRKCVFEEGALGPFMRIIECGSMPMKEKAAMAVEFITDDPDNSWAISAYGGFPF
;
A
#
# COMPACT_ATOMS: atom_id res chain seq x y z
N MET A 1 26.50 21.96 -9.54
CA MET A 1 25.84 20.76 -8.98
C MET A 1 25.02 21.22 -7.79
N HIS A 2 23.81 21.74 -8.04
CA HIS A 2 22.91 22.15 -6.96
C HIS A 2 22.08 20.93 -6.56
N SER A 3 22.35 20.39 -5.37
CA SER A 3 21.39 19.54 -4.66
C SER A 3 20.13 20.37 -4.43
N THR A 4 19.10 20.15 -5.24
CA THR A 4 17.74 20.49 -4.85
C THR A 4 17.38 19.51 -3.74
N ALA A 5 17.61 19.91 -2.48
CA ALA A 5 16.99 19.22 -1.36
C ALA A 5 15.48 19.33 -1.57
N ASP A 6 14.78 18.19 -1.61
CA ASP A 6 13.32 18.20 -1.66
C ASP A 6 12.80 19.05 -0.48
N PRO A 7 11.77 19.89 -0.70
CA PRO A 7 11.25 20.77 0.34
C PRO A 7 10.82 19.92 1.56
N PRO A 8 11.05 20.42 2.78
CA PRO A 8 10.68 19.68 3.97
C PRO A 8 9.17 19.36 3.95
N PRO A 9 8.75 18.21 4.52
CA PRO A 9 7.35 17.80 4.53
C PRO A 9 6.36 18.87 5.02
N PRO A 10 6.66 19.71 6.03
CA PRO A 10 5.73 20.77 6.42
C PRO A 10 5.52 21.87 5.38
N GLU A 11 6.56 22.28 4.65
CA GLU A 11 6.42 23.25 3.57
C GLU A 11 5.58 22.68 2.41
N THR A 12 5.79 21.40 2.11
CA THR A 12 5.02 20.70 1.07
C THR A 12 3.54 20.57 1.45
N LEU A 13 3.23 20.26 2.72
CA LEU A 13 1.85 20.17 3.19
C LEU A 13 1.13 21.53 3.13
N GLU A 14 1.81 22.60 3.55
CA GLU A 14 1.27 23.96 3.49
C GLU A 14 0.97 24.36 2.04
N GLU A 15 1.90 24.06 1.13
CA GLU A 15 1.72 24.34 -0.29
C GLU A 15 0.49 23.60 -0.87
N ILE A 16 0.34 22.31 -0.56
CA ILE A 16 -0.83 21.52 -1.00
C ILE A 16 -2.11 22.13 -0.44
N THR A 17 -2.11 22.51 0.84
CA THR A 17 -3.27 23.09 1.52
C THR A 17 -3.67 24.42 0.90
N GLN A 18 -2.70 25.26 0.57
CA GLN A 18 -2.91 26.52 -0.14
C GLN A 18 -3.46 26.26 -1.55
N LEU A 19 -2.89 25.33 -2.31
CA LEU A 19 -3.41 24.97 -3.64
C LEU A 19 -4.85 24.48 -3.59
N LEU A 20 -5.19 23.61 -2.64
CA LEU A 20 -6.56 23.13 -2.45
C LEU A 20 -7.53 24.25 -2.08
N HIS A 21 -7.09 25.25 -1.30
CA HIS A 21 -7.90 26.41 -0.94
C HIS A 21 -8.32 27.23 -2.16
N HIS A 22 -7.45 27.38 -3.16
CA HIS A 22 -7.74 28.12 -4.39
C HIS A 22 -8.44 27.25 -5.45
N LEU A 23 -8.03 26.00 -5.58
CA LEU A 23 -8.53 25.07 -6.60
C LEU A 23 -10.01 24.72 -6.38
N LEU A 24 -10.41 24.42 -5.13
CA LEU A 24 -11.78 24.01 -4.82
C LEU A 24 -12.82 25.04 -5.30
N PRO A 25 -12.73 26.35 -4.95
CA PRO A 25 -13.60 27.38 -5.50
C PRO A 25 -13.49 27.50 -7.02
N ALA A 26 -12.28 27.48 -7.59
CA ALA A 26 -12.07 27.64 -9.03
C ALA A 26 -12.80 26.57 -9.85
N THR A 27 -12.82 25.33 -9.35
CA THR A 27 -13.55 24.25 -10.03
C THR A 27 -15.05 24.51 -10.12
N LEU A 28 -15.69 25.27 -9.22
CA LEU A 28 -17.14 25.51 -9.24
C LEU A 28 -17.60 26.29 -10.48
N SER A 29 -16.72 27.11 -11.05
CA SER A 29 -16.98 27.89 -12.27
C SER A 29 -16.96 27.03 -13.55
N ILE A 30 -16.55 25.76 -13.46
CA ILE A 30 -16.46 24.86 -14.62
C ILE A 30 -17.83 24.28 -14.97
N THR A 31 -18.28 24.54 -16.20
CA THR A 31 -19.56 24.06 -16.75
C THR A 31 -19.42 22.83 -17.66
N CYS A 32 -18.23 22.57 -18.20
CA CYS A 32 -17.96 21.38 -19.02
C CYS A 32 -17.65 20.14 -18.16
N PHE A 33 -17.88 18.93 -18.68
CA PHE A 33 -17.61 17.65 -18.00
C PHE A 33 -18.13 17.58 -16.55
N ALA A 34 -19.32 18.13 -16.29
CA ALA A 34 -19.84 18.40 -14.95
C ALA A 34 -19.79 17.19 -14.00
N SER A 35 -20.15 15.99 -14.46
CA SER A 35 -20.13 14.77 -13.64
C SER A 35 -18.73 14.38 -13.17
N ARG A 36 -17.72 14.46 -14.06
CA ARG A 36 -16.32 14.15 -13.71
C ARG A 36 -15.74 15.18 -12.76
N TRP A 37 -16.03 16.46 -13.00
CA TRP A 37 -15.63 17.52 -12.09
C TRP A 37 -16.31 17.41 -10.73
N GLN A 38 -17.55 16.94 -10.65
CA GLN A 38 -18.20 16.65 -9.37
C GLN A 38 -17.43 15.56 -8.59
N VAL A 39 -17.01 14.49 -9.26
CA VAL A 39 -16.18 13.43 -8.65
C VAL A 39 -14.84 13.99 -8.18
N LEU A 40 -14.15 14.78 -9.00
CA LEU A 40 -12.88 15.41 -8.64
C LEU A 40 -13.04 16.36 -7.45
N ARG A 41 -14.08 17.20 -7.44
CA ARG A 41 -14.38 18.11 -6.32
C ARG A 41 -14.59 17.37 -5.01
N ALA A 42 -15.37 16.29 -5.02
CA ALA A 42 -15.58 15.47 -3.84
C ALA A 42 -14.26 14.89 -3.31
N LYS A 43 -13.38 14.44 -4.21
CA LYS A 43 -12.05 13.91 -3.85
C LYS A 43 -11.13 14.99 -3.30
N LEU A 44 -11.08 16.17 -3.92
CA LEU A 44 -10.28 17.31 -3.43
C LEU A 44 -10.76 17.79 -2.04
N ALA A 45 -12.07 17.78 -1.80
CA ALA A 45 -12.64 18.13 -0.50
C ALA A 45 -12.29 17.08 0.57
N SER A 46 -12.40 15.78 0.24
CA SER A 46 -11.97 14.69 1.11
C SER A 46 -10.48 14.81 1.46
N LEU A 47 -9.65 15.08 0.45
CA LEU A 47 -8.22 15.27 0.63
C LEU A 47 -7.92 16.42 1.60
N LYS A 48 -8.62 17.55 1.46
CA LYS A 48 -8.47 18.68 2.39
C LYS A 48 -8.79 18.29 3.84
N SER A 49 -9.83 17.49 4.07
CA SER A 49 -10.16 16.98 5.41
C SER A 49 -9.03 16.11 5.96
N ILE A 50 -8.58 15.13 5.17
CA ILE A 50 -7.52 14.18 5.56
C ILE A 50 -6.22 14.91 5.87
N LEU A 51 -5.83 15.91 5.07
CA LEU A 51 -4.61 16.68 5.32
C LEU A 51 -4.69 17.50 6.60
N SER A 52 -5.88 18.00 6.97
CA SER A 52 -6.10 18.64 8.28
C SER A 52 -5.87 17.64 9.41
N GLU A 53 -6.45 16.45 9.31
CA GLU A 53 -6.28 15.39 10.33
C GLU A 53 -4.83 14.93 10.47
N ILE A 54 -4.08 14.87 9.36
CA ILE A 54 -2.64 14.59 9.37
C ILE A 54 -1.88 15.72 10.07
N SER A 55 -2.20 16.98 9.76
CA SER A 55 -1.56 18.15 10.38
C SER A 55 -1.80 18.20 11.89
N ASP A 56 -2.98 17.76 12.34
CA ASP A 56 -3.37 17.69 13.75
C ASP A 56 -2.75 16.50 14.51
N SER A 57 -2.22 15.51 13.79
CA SER A 57 -1.59 14.33 14.41
C SER A 57 -0.25 14.72 15.08
N PRO A 58 0.17 14.08 16.18
CA PRO A 58 1.52 14.31 16.70
C PRO A 58 2.56 13.72 15.72
N HIS A 59 3.80 14.19 15.72
CA HIS A 59 4.95 13.61 14.98
C HIS A 59 4.81 13.39 13.46
N TRP A 60 3.79 13.92 12.79
CA TRP A 60 3.60 13.69 11.35
C TRP A 60 4.78 14.22 10.51
N SER A 61 5.39 15.34 10.91
CA SER A 61 6.50 15.97 10.18
C SER A 61 7.73 15.08 10.07
N ASP A 62 7.93 14.18 11.04
CA ASP A 62 9.09 13.29 11.11
C ASP A 62 8.80 11.92 10.45
N ASN A 63 7.56 11.68 10.01
CA ASN A 63 7.18 10.39 9.47
C ASN A 63 7.76 10.19 8.06
N ALA A 64 8.66 9.22 7.95
CA ALA A 64 9.38 8.95 6.71
C ALA A 64 8.49 8.42 5.56
N LEU A 65 7.25 7.97 5.83
CA LEU A 65 6.29 7.58 4.80
C LEU A 65 5.66 8.79 4.11
N LEU A 66 5.59 9.95 4.77
CA LEU A 66 5.06 11.18 4.17
C LEU A 66 6.05 11.83 3.20
N LEU A 67 7.36 11.57 3.34
CA LEU A 67 8.41 12.10 2.47
C LEU A 67 8.17 11.81 0.97
N PRO A 68 7.84 10.58 0.54
CA PRO A 68 7.47 10.33 -0.86
C PRO A 68 6.00 10.65 -1.19
N LEU A 69 5.09 10.58 -0.22
CA LEU A 69 3.65 10.74 -0.47
C LEU A 69 3.26 12.20 -0.72
N LEU A 70 3.77 13.15 0.07
CA LEU A 70 3.41 14.57 -0.08
C LEU A 70 3.84 15.16 -1.43
N PRO A 71 5.07 14.94 -1.94
CA PRO A 71 5.44 15.42 -3.28
C PRO A 71 4.62 14.78 -4.40
N ALA A 72 4.31 13.48 -4.29
CA ALA A 72 3.47 12.79 -5.26
C ALA A 72 2.04 13.38 -5.28
N LEU A 73 1.50 13.68 -4.10
CA LEU A 73 0.21 14.35 -3.95
C LEU A 73 0.24 15.76 -4.54
N LEU A 74 1.25 16.57 -4.21
CA LEU A 74 1.43 17.91 -4.76
C LEU A 74 1.44 17.90 -6.29
N SER A 75 2.17 16.95 -6.90
CA SER A 75 2.20 16.79 -8.35
C SER A 75 0.82 16.47 -8.94
N THR A 76 0.03 15.65 -8.25
CA THR A 76 -1.33 15.26 -8.66
C THR A 76 -2.30 16.44 -8.55
N VAL A 77 -2.20 17.23 -7.48
CA VAL A 77 -3.03 18.44 -7.26
C VAL A 77 -2.70 19.50 -8.31
N ARG A 78 -1.41 19.79 -8.56
CA ARG A 78 -0.98 20.72 -9.62
C ARG A 78 -1.43 20.28 -11.02
N ARG A 79 -1.40 18.97 -11.31
CA ARG A 79 -1.94 18.44 -12.57
C ARG A 79 -3.45 18.66 -12.68
N THR A 80 -4.17 18.49 -11.58
CA THR A 80 -5.63 18.74 -11.52
C THR A 80 -5.95 20.23 -11.70
N GLU A 81 -5.14 21.12 -11.13
CA GLU A 81 -5.22 22.57 -11.37
C GLU A 81 -4.99 22.93 -12.84
N THR A 82 -4.00 22.32 -13.48
CA THR A 82 -3.76 22.52 -14.92
C THR A 82 -5.00 22.11 -15.76
N LEU A 83 -5.63 20.98 -15.40
CA LEU A 83 -6.89 20.55 -16.04
C LEU A 83 -8.03 21.53 -15.78
N CYS A 84 -8.09 22.13 -14.58
CA CYS A 84 -9.08 23.16 -14.23
C CYS A 84 -8.91 24.38 -15.14
N HIS A 85 -7.68 24.86 -15.33
CA HIS A 85 -7.39 26.01 -16.18
C HIS A 85 -7.78 25.76 -17.64
N HIS A 86 -7.48 24.57 -18.18
CA HIS A 86 -7.90 24.18 -19.53
C HIS A 86 -9.42 24.07 -19.70
N CYS A 87 -10.16 23.76 -18.65
CA CYS A 87 -11.61 23.73 -18.67
C CYS A 87 -12.25 25.13 -18.58
N CYS A 88 -11.54 26.10 -18.00
CA CYS A 88 -11.98 27.49 -17.88
C CYS A 88 -11.62 28.33 -19.11
N ASP A 89 -10.53 28.01 -19.81
CA ASP A 89 -10.07 28.74 -20.99
C ASP A 89 -10.68 28.17 -22.28
N ALA A 90 -11.63 28.92 -22.86
CA ALA A 90 -12.29 28.55 -24.11
C ALA A 90 -11.37 28.58 -25.35
N SER A 91 -10.15 29.13 -25.25
CA SER A 91 -9.20 29.23 -26.36
C SER A 91 -8.37 27.96 -26.58
N VAL A 92 -8.28 27.08 -25.56
CA VAL A 92 -7.45 25.86 -25.61
C VAL A 92 -8.32 24.67 -26.03
N SER A 93 -8.45 24.46 -27.34
CA SER A 93 -9.17 23.31 -27.90
C SER A 93 -8.38 22.00 -27.72
N ARG A 94 -8.36 21.46 -26.50
CA ARG A 94 -7.89 20.09 -26.22
C ARG A 94 -8.92 19.08 -26.73
N GLY A 95 -8.48 17.98 -27.33
CA GLY A 95 -9.39 16.93 -27.80
C GLY A 95 -10.33 16.43 -26.70
N LYS A 96 -11.65 16.41 -26.96
CA LYS A 96 -12.68 16.06 -25.96
C LYS A 96 -12.47 14.69 -25.32
N LEU A 97 -12.02 13.70 -26.09
CA LEU A 97 -11.74 12.35 -25.56
C LEU A 97 -10.47 12.31 -24.69
N LEU A 98 -9.43 13.03 -25.12
CA LEU A 98 -8.20 13.18 -24.35
C LEU A 98 -8.51 13.80 -22.98
N MET A 99 -9.26 14.91 -22.97
CA MET A 99 -9.64 15.58 -21.72
C MET A 99 -10.46 14.69 -20.78
N GLN A 100 -11.36 13.87 -21.33
CA GLN A 100 -12.10 12.89 -20.51
C GLN A 100 -11.17 11.87 -19.87
N SER A 101 -10.25 11.29 -20.65
CA SER A 101 -9.25 10.36 -20.14
C SER A 101 -8.37 11.00 -19.07
N ASP A 102 -7.92 12.24 -19.26
CA ASP A 102 -7.12 12.97 -18.28
C ASP A 102 -7.87 13.23 -16.97
N LEU A 103 -9.16 13.57 -17.03
CA LEU A 103 -10.00 13.73 -15.85
C LEU A 103 -10.23 12.41 -15.12
N ASP A 104 -10.46 11.33 -15.86
CA ASP A 104 -10.66 9.98 -15.31
C ASP A 104 -9.36 9.48 -14.65
N MET A 105 -8.21 9.72 -15.27
CA MET A 105 -6.89 9.43 -14.68
C MET A 105 -6.64 10.27 -13.42
N ALA A 106 -6.93 11.57 -13.44
CA ALA A 106 -6.81 12.44 -12.26
C ALA A 106 -7.69 11.95 -11.10
N ALA A 107 -8.92 11.53 -11.39
CA ALA A 107 -9.79 10.95 -10.39
C ALA A 107 -9.22 9.64 -9.82
N GLY A 108 -8.61 8.80 -10.66
CA GLY A 108 -7.90 7.59 -10.24
C GLY A 108 -6.71 7.88 -9.32
N TRP A 109 -5.83 8.81 -9.70
CA TRP A 109 -4.67 9.18 -8.90
C TRP A 109 -5.07 9.79 -7.55
N LEU A 110 -6.04 10.70 -7.53
CA LEU A 110 -6.56 11.26 -6.27
C LEU A 110 -7.18 10.17 -5.38
N SER A 111 -7.91 9.21 -5.97
CA SER A 111 -8.47 8.09 -5.19
C SER A 111 -7.38 7.24 -4.56
N LYS A 112 -6.31 6.95 -5.32
CA LYS A 112 -5.15 6.23 -4.79
C LYS A 112 -4.53 7.00 -3.62
N GLN A 113 -4.23 8.28 -3.79
CA GLN A 113 -3.62 9.10 -2.73
C GLN A 113 -4.51 9.21 -1.48
N ILE A 114 -5.82 9.38 -1.66
CA ILE A 114 -6.79 9.37 -0.54
C ILE A 114 -6.70 8.06 0.25
N ASN A 115 -6.74 6.91 -0.44
CA ASN A 115 -6.66 5.61 0.22
C ASN A 115 -5.31 5.41 0.96
N GLU A 116 -4.20 5.88 0.38
CA GLU A 116 -2.87 5.79 1.02
C GLU A 116 -2.81 6.63 2.31
N LEU A 117 -3.36 7.85 2.29
CA LEU A 117 -3.41 8.72 3.46
C LEU A 117 -4.42 8.25 4.53
N GLU A 118 -5.58 7.74 4.13
CA GLU A 118 -6.55 7.12 5.06
C GLU A 118 -5.96 5.89 5.76
N LEU A 119 -5.19 5.07 5.03
CA LEU A 119 -4.47 3.95 5.62
C LEU A 119 -3.43 4.43 6.63
N LEU A 120 -2.71 5.50 6.32
CA LEU A 120 -1.73 6.10 7.22
C LEU A 120 -2.39 6.59 8.52
N LEU A 121 -3.54 7.26 8.44
CA LEU A 121 -4.31 7.69 9.61
C LEU A 121 -4.81 6.49 10.43
N ARG A 122 -5.46 5.53 9.76
CA ARG A 122 -6.08 4.36 10.42
C ARG A 122 -5.06 3.43 11.08
N SER A 123 -3.84 3.36 10.55
CA SER A 123 -2.77 2.55 11.13
C SER A 123 -2.22 3.13 12.44
N GLY A 124 -2.45 4.44 12.68
CA GLY A 124 -1.97 5.12 13.88
C GLY A 124 -0.46 5.38 13.87
N VAL A 125 0.23 5.14 12.75
CA VAL A 125 1.70 5.32 12.63
C VAL A 125 2.15 6.77 12.78
N LEU A 126 1.23 7.73 12.62
CA LEU A 126 1.51 9.13 12.95
C LEU A 126 1.58 9.36 14.46
N HIS A 127 0.86 8.57 15.27
CA HIS A 127 0.73 8.83 16.70
C HIS A 127 1.95 8.41 17.54
N GLN A 128 2.91 7.73 16.92
CA GLN A 128 4.17 7.32 17.55
C GLN A 128 5.34 7.83 16.67
N SER A 129 6.46 8.22 17.29
CA SER A 129 7.66 8.62 16.54
C SER A 129 8.21 7.42 15.75
N THR A 130 7.78 7.28 14.50
CA THR A 130 8.26 6.21 13.62
C THR A 130 9.60 6.62 13.03
N ALA A 131 10.69 6.14 13.61
CA ALA A 131 11.99 6.20 12.95
C ALA A 131 11.98 5.33 11.66
N ILE A 132 12.99 5.55 10.82
CA ILE A 132 13.36 4.65 9.71
C ILE A 132 13.62 3.21 10.24
N VAL A 133 13.93 3.10 11.53
CA VAL A 133 14.13 1.85 12.27
C VAL A 133 12.83 1.52 13.02
N LEU A 134 12.28 0.35 12.73
CA LEU A 134 11.12 -0.21 13.40
C LEU A 134 11.49 -0.57 14.85
N SER A 135 10.87 0.11 15.82
CA SER A 135 11.04 -0.22 17.25
C SER A 135 10.35 -1.54 17.53
N ARG A 136 11.14 -2.61 17.57
CA ARG A 136 10.63 -3.97 17.73
C ARG A 136 10.07 -4.18 19.14
N PRO A 137 8.88 -4.80 19.28
CA PRO A 137 8.39 -5.22 20.59
C PRO A 137 9.34 -6.28 21.18
N ALA A 138 9.74 -6.09 22.45
CA ALA A 138 10.46 -7.09 23.22
C ALA A 138 9.62 -8.37 23.38
N ALA A 139 10.26 -9.51 23.66
CA ALA A 139 9.56 -10.79 23.87
C ALA A 139 8.53 -10.76 25.04
N SER A 140 8.64 -9.77 25.95
CA SER A 140 7.70 -9.53 27.05
C SER A 140 6.61 -8.49 26.74
N SER A 141 6.52 -8.02 25.50
CA SER A 141 5.58 -6.96 25.11
C SER A 141 4.14 -7.45 25.13
N SER A 142 3.22 -6.51 25.30
CA SER A 142 1.78 -6.76 25.26
C SER A 142 1.31 -7.20 23.88
N LYS A 143 0.15 -7.86 23.82
CA LYS A 143 -0.48 -8.25 22.56
C LYS A 143 -0.88 -7.04 21.72
N GLU A 144 -1.20 -5.93 22.38
CA GLU A 144 -1.55 -4.65 21.79
C GLU A 144 -0.36 -4.00 21.07
N GLU A 145 0.82 -4.00 21.70
CA GLU A 145 2.06 -3.51 21.09
C GLU A 145 2.45 -4.35 19.87
N LEU A 146 2.33 -5.68 19.97
CA LEU A 146 2.56 -6.57 18.84
C LEU A 146 1.56 -6.32 17.69
N ALA A 147 0.28 -6.14 18.02
CA ALA A 147 -0.75 -5.83 17.02
C ALA A 147 -0.50 -4.49 16.33
N PHE A 148 -0.07 -3.47 17.06
CA PHE A 148 0.32 -2.18 16.50
C PHE A 148 1.55 -2.30 15.60
N PHE A 149 2.58 -3.01 16.05
CA PHE A 149 3.78 -3.29 15.25
C PHE A 149 3.43 -3.96 13.93
N ILE A 150 2.58 -5.00 13.97
CA ILE A 150 2.09 -5.67 12.76
C ILE A 150 1.36 -4.67 11.86
N LYS A 151 0.47 -3.83 12.39
CA LYS A 151 -0.21 -2.81 11.58
C LYS A 151 0.75 -1.81 10.93
N ASP A 152 1.80 -1.39 11.63
CA ASP A 152 2.86 -0.54 11.06
C ASP A 152 3.60 -1.27 9.91
N LEU A 153 3.99 -2.53 10.10
CA LEU A 153 4.61 -3.34 9.06
C LEU A 153 3.74 -3.40 7.79
N PHE A 154 2.47 -3.77 7.92
CA PHE A 154 1.57 -3.87 6.76
C PHE A 154 1.26 -2.52 6.11
N THR A 155 1.25 -1.43 6.88
CA THR A 155 1.15 -0.08 6.33
C THR A 155 2.36 0.23 5.46
N ARG A 156 3.57 -0.05 5.94
CA ARG A 156 4.81 0.11 5.15
C ARG A 156 4.85 -0.79 3.93
N LEU A 157 4.27 -1.98 3.97
CA LEU A 157 4.15 -2.87 2.80
C LEU A 157 3.20 -2.31 1.73
N GLN A 158 2.12 -1.66 2.14
CA GLN A 158 1.11 -1.12 1.23
C GLN A 158 1.57 0.20 0.60
N ILE A 159 2.04 1.15 1.41
CA ILE A 159 2.33 2.53 0.96
C ILE A 159 3.81 2.89 0.96
N GLY A 160 4.67 2.10 1.59
CA GLY A 160 6.11 2.38 1.61
C GLY A 160 6.80 2.14 0.27
N GLY A 161 7.87 2.88 0.02
CA GLY A 161 8.80 2.61 -1.09
C GLY A 161 9.56 1.30 -0.91
N LEU A 162 10.36 0.91 -1.91
CA LEU A 162 11.07 -0.38 -1.95
C LEU A 162 11.83 -0.71 -0.66
N GLU A 163 12.59 0.25 -0.14
CA GLU A 163 13.37 0.06 1.10
C GLU A 163 12.49 -0.14 2.34
N PHE A 164 11.34 0.53 2.43
CA PHE A 164 10.38 0.29 3.51
C PHE A 164 9.74 -1.08 3.40
N LYS A 165 9.38 -1.51 2.18
CA LYS A 165 8.81 -2.84 1.96
C LYS A 165 9.80 -3.94 2.32
N ARG A 166 11.07 -3.80 1.92
CA ARG A 166 12.14 -4.74 2.26
C ARG A 166 12.29 -4.86 3.79
N LYS A 167 12.51 -3.73 4.48
CA LYS A 167 12.67 -3.73 5.95
C LYS A 167 11.45 -4.26 6.69
N ALA A 168 10.25 -3.97 6.19
CA ALA A 168 9.03 -4.48 6.78
C ALA A 168 8.90 -6.00 6.60
N LEU A 169 9.25 -6.54 5.42
CA LEU A 169 9.31 -7.98 5.20
C LEU A 169 10.37 -8.67 6.04
N ASP A 170 11.59 -8.12 6.13
CA ASP A 170 12.65 -8.68 6.98
C ASP A 170 12.20 -8.76 8.44
N SER A 171 11.58 -7.69 8.94
CA SER A 171 11.04 -7.65 10.30
C SER A 171 9.89 -8.63 10.51
N LEU A 172 9.05 -8.83 9.49
CA LEU A 172 7.96 -9.80 9.51
C LEU A 172 8.49 -11.24 9.52
N ILE A 173 9.46 -11.56 8.66
CA ILE A 173 10.10 -12.89 8.59
C ILE A 173 10.76 -13.22 9.92
N GLN A 174 11.48 -12.26 10.50
CA GLN A 174 12.10 -12.43 11.80
C GLN A 174 11.05 -12.70 12.90
N LEU A 175 9.95 -11.92 12.91
CA LEU A 175 8.86 -12.12 13.85
C LEU A 175 8.27 -13.54 13.74
N LEU A 176 8.00 -14.00 12.50
CA LEU A 176 7.43 -15.31 12.23
C LEU A 176 8.37 -16.47 12.54
N SER A 177 9.68 -16.26 12.46
CA SER A 177 10.69 -17.30 12.72
C SER A 177 10.94 -17.54 14.22
N GLU A 178 10.61 -16.56 15.07
CA GLU A 178 10.95 -16.61 16.50
C GLU A 178 9.78 -17.07 17.39
N ASP A 179 8.54 -16.84 16.98
CA ASP A 179 7.36 -17.23 17.77
C ASP A 179 6.17 -17.62 16.87
N ASP A 180 5.77 -18.90 16.88
CA ASP A 180 4.61 -19.38 16.12
C ASP A 180 3.31 -18.67 16.52
N LYS A 181 3.20 -18.17 17.77
CA LYS A 181 2.01 -17.42 18.21
C LYS A 181 1.90 -16.07 17.51
N SER A 182 3.02 -15.50 17.08
CA SER A 182 3.03 -14.26 16.30
C SER A 182 2.35 -14.43 14.95
N ALA A 183 2.44 -15.62 14.33
CA ALA A 183 1.80 -15.93 13.06
C ALA A 183 0.28 -15.82 13.14
N ALA A 184 -0.33 -16.27 14.25
CA ALA A 184 -1.77 -16.11 14.47
C ALA A 184 -2.18 -14.64 14.62
N VAL A 185 -1.33 -13.80 15.24
CA VAL A 185 -1.59 -12.36 15.34
C VAL A 185 -1.41 -11.68 13.99
N VAL A 186 -0.41 -12.08 13.20
CA VAL A 186 -0.19 -11.60 11.83
C VAL A 186 -1.38 -11.96 10.95
N ALA A 187 -1.88 -13.19 10.99
CA ALA A 187 -3.06 -13.61 10.25
C ALA A 187 -4.33 -12.82 10.64
N LYS A 188 -4.44 -12.42 11.91
CA LYS A 188 -5.61 -11.68 12.42
C LYS A 188 -5.54 -10.17 12.20
N GLN A 189 -4.36 -9.56 12.31
CA GLN A 189 -4.17 -8.11 12.28
C GLN A 189 -3.56 -7.61 10.98
N GLY A 190 -2.82 -8.47 10.28
CA GLY A 190 -2.18 -8.19 9.02
C GLY A 190 -3.15 -8.26 7.85
N ASN A 191 -2.82 -7.55 6.77
CA ASN A 191 -3.53 -7.64 5.51
C ASN A 191 -2.86 -8.74 4.65
N ILE A 192 -3.33 -9.99 4.80
CA ILE A 192 -2.76 -11.14 4.08
C ILE A 192 -2.89 -10.97 2.57
N GLY A 193 -3.99 -10.42 2.06
CA GLY A 193 -4.14 -10.08 0.64
C GLY A 193 -3.04 -9.15 0.12
N CYS A 194 -2.56 -8.20 0.93
CA CYS A 194 -1.40 -7.38 0.57
C CYS A 194 -0.12 -8.23 0.43
N LEU A 195 0.14 -9.18 1.32
CA LEU A 195 1.28 -10.09 1.17
C LEU A 195 1.16 -10.95 -0.08
N ILE A 196 -0.03 -11.47 -0.37
CA ILE A 196 -0.27 -12.26 -1.59
C ILE A 196 -0.07 -11.41 -2.85
N SER A 197 -0.48 -10.14 -2.83
CA SER A 197 -0.24 -9.23 -3.96
C SER A 197 1.25 -8.99 -4.25
N LEU A 198 2.12 -9.09 -3.23
CA LEU A 198 3.57 -8.97 -3.40
C LEU A 198 4.21 -10.21 -4.06
N LEU A 199 3.45 -11.31 -4.19
CA LEU A 199 3.89 -12.51 -4.91
C LEU A 199 3.77 -12.36 -6.44
N ASP A 200 3.11 -11.30 -6.94
CA ASP A 200 2.91 -11.11 -8.37
C ASP A 200 4.24 -10.91 -9.14
N LEU A 201 4.28 -11.38 -10.39
CA LEU A 201 5.48 -11.39 -11.23
C LEU A 201 5.99 -9.98 -11.57
N ASN A 202 5.09 -8.99 -11.52
CA ASN A 202 5.40 -7.59 -11.85
C ASN A 202 6.16 -6.85 -10.72
N GLY A 203 6.34 -7.48 -9.56
CA GLY A 203 7.07 -6.94 -8.43
C GLY A 203 8.60 -7.01 -8.60
N HIS A 204 9.32 -6.27 -7.76
CA HIS A 204 10.79 -6.41 -7.67
C HIS A 204 11.15 -7.80 -7.13
N ASP A 205 12.04 -8.52 -7.83
CA ASP A 205 12.44 -9.88 -7.47
C ASP A 205 12.85 -10.02 -5.99
N SER A 206 13.64 -9.08 -5.47
CA SER A 206 14.06 -9.10 -4.05
C SER A 206 12.91 -8.99 -3.04
N ILE A 207 11.84 -8.24 -3.37
CA ILE A 207 10.65 -8.13 -2.52
C ILE A 207 9.81 -9.39 -2.64
N ARG A 208 9.71 -9.94 -3.86
CA ARG A 208 8.97 -11.16 -4.13
C ARG A 208 9.57 -12.37 -3.39
N GLU A 209 10.89 -12.50 -3.38
CA GLU A 209 11.59 -13.57 -2.63
C GLU A 209 11.30 -13.49 -1.13
N LEU A 210 11.38 -12.29 -0.54
CA LEU A 210 11.05 -12.08 0.87
C LEU A 210 9.56 -12.32 1.16
N ALA A 211 8.66 -11.93 0.26
CA ALA A 211 7.23 -12.19 0.40
C ALA A 211 6.93 -13.69 0.35
N VAL A 212 7.54 -14.45 -0.57
CA VAL A 212 7.41 -15.91 -0.62
C VAL A 212 7.87 -16.53 0.69
N LEU A 213 9.02 -16.10 1.21
CA LEU A 213 9.52 -16.60 2.49
C LEU A 213 8.55 -16.29 3.64
N ALA A 214 8.08 -15.05 3.77
CA ALA A 214 7.14 -14.65 4.81
C ALA A 214 5.83 -15.45 4.75
N VAL A 215 5.25 -15.65 3.56
CA VAL A 215 4.01 -16.43 3.41
C VAL A 215 4.26 -17.91 3.67
N SER A 216 5.40 -18.47 3.26
CA SER A 216 5.75 -19.87 3.57
C SER A 216 5.84 -20.11 5.08
N LEU A 217 6.42 -19.17 5.84
CA LEU A 217 6.49 -19.25 7.31
C LEU A 217 5.11 -19.13 7.96
N LEU A 218 4.24 -18.25 7.45
CA LEU A 218 2.86 -18.15 7.93
C LEU A 218 2.10 -19.47 7.77
N VAL A 219 2.21 -20.09 6.60
CA VAL A 219 1.52 -21.34 6.29
C VAL A 219 2.03 -22.52 7.15
N SER A 220 3.34 -22.55 7.45
CA SER A 220 3.93 -23.59 8.29
C SER A 220 3.64 -23.42 9.78
N ALA A 221 3.33 -22.21 10.24
CA ALA A 221 3.17 -21.90 11.67
C ALA A 221 1.87 -22.43 12.30
N GLY A 222 0.83 -22.73 11.50
CA GLY A 222 -0.37 -23.37 12.01
C GLY A 222 -1.59 -23.26 11.09
N ASP A 223 -2.67 -23.91 11.48
CA ASP A 223 -3.88 -24.09 10.65
C ASP A 223 -4.62 -22.77 10.41
N PHE A 224 -4.73 -21.90 11.43
CA PHE A 224 -5.44 -20.63 11.29
C PHE A 224 -4.76 -19.68 10.27
N PRO A 225 -3.45 -19.36 10.37
CA PRO A 225 -2.75 -18.59 9.35
C PRO A 225 -2.81 -19.22 7.96
N ARG A 226 -2.65 -20.55 7.87
CA ARG A 226 -2.74 -21.32 6.61
C ARG A 226 -4.09 -21.11 5.93
N LYS A 227 -5.19 -21.22 6.67
CA LYS A 227 -6.54 -21.01 6.16
C LYS A 227 -6.72 -19.59 5.63
N CYS A 228 -6.27 -18.57 6.37
CA CYS A 228 -6.32 -17.18 5.91
C CYS A 228 -5.54 -16.96 4.60
N VAL A 229 -4.35 -17.56 4.47
CA VAL A 229 -3.54 -17.50 3.26
C VAL A 229 -4.24 -18.16 2.07
N PHE A 230 -4.90 -19.31 2.29
CA PHE A 230 -5.68 -20.00 1.26
C PHE A 230 -6.90 -19.19 0.81
N GLU A 231 -7.67 -18.64 1.76
CA GLU A 231 -8.86 -17.82 1.49
C GLU A 231 -8.54 -16.56 0.67
N GLU A 232 -7.35 -15.97 0.87
CA GLU A 232 -6.85 -14.83 0.09
C GLU A 232 -6.30 -15.23 -1.29
N GLY A 233 -6.38 -16.50 -1.67
CA GLY A 233 -6.08 -16.98 -3.02
C GLY A 233 -4.58 -17.17 -3.31
N ALA A 234 -3.77 -17.49 -2.31
CA ALA A 234 -2.32 -17.63 -2.45
C ALA A 234 -1.86 -18.76 -3.41
N LEU A 235 -2.69 -19.78 -3.65
CA LEU A 235 -2.31 -20.93 -4.47
C LEU A 235 -1.96 -20.55 -5.92
N GLY A 236 -2.75 -19.69 -6.56
CA GLY A 236 -2.49 -19.26 -7.94
C GLY A 236 -1.10 -18.61 -8.11
N PRO A 237 -0.75 -17.60 -7.29
CA PRO A 237 0.59 -17.03 -7.26
C PRO A 237 1.69 -18.06 -6.98
N PHE A 238 1.50 -18.98 -6.03
CA PHE A 238 2.51 -20.01 -5.75
C PHE A 238 2.74 -20.97 -6.91
N MET A 239 1.69 -21.46 -7.57
CA MET A 239 1.82 -22.32 -8.75
C MET A 239 2.64 -21.64 -9.85
N ARG A 240 2.36 -20.36 -10.10
CA ARG A 240 3.12 -19.56 -11.07
C ARG A 240 4.58 -19.38 -10.67
N ILE A 241 4.87 -19.22 -9.38
CA ILE A 241 6.24 -19.13 -8.87
C ILE A 241 6.98 -20.47 -9.01
N ILE A 242 6.30 -21.60 -8.83
CA ILE A 242 6.89 -22.93 -9.05
C ILE A 242 7.30 -23.11 -10.51
N GLU A 243 6.50 -22.60 -11.45
CA GLU A 243 6.80 -22.66 -12.88
C GLU A 243 7.97 -21.72 -13.27
N CYS A 244 7.89 -20.44 -12.89
CA CYS A 244 8.77 -19.39 -13.44
C CYS A 244 9.81 -18.82 -12.45
N GLY A 245 9.78 -19.19 -11.18
CA GLY A 245 10.63 -18.62 -10.12
C GLY A 245 12.07 -19.14 -10.11
N SER A 246 12.92 -18.51 -9.29
CA SER A 246 14.26 -19.02 -8.98
C SER A 246 14.19 -20.29 -8.13
N MET A 247 15.22 -21.15 -8.15
CA MET A 247 15.25 -22.38 -7.34
C MET A 247 14.85 -22.19 -5.86
N PRO A 248 15.39 -21.20 -5.10
CA PRO A 248 14.98 -21.01 -3.71
C PRO A 248 13.51 -20.58 -3.58
N MET A 249 12.98 -19.82 -4.54
CA MET A 249 11.55 -19.47 -4.56
C MET A 249 10.67 -20.69 -4.85
N LYS A 250 11.09 -21.55 -5.79
CA LYS A 250 10.36 -22.77 -6.13
C LYS A 250 10.26 -23.72 -4.95
N GLU A 251 11.36 -23.93 -4.23
CA GLU A 251 11.38 -24.76 -3.02
C GLU A 251 10.41 -24.22 -1.94
N LYS A 252 10.46 -22.92 -1.65
CA LYS A 252 9.58 -22.30 -0.66
C LYS A 252 8.11 -22.27 -1.08
N ALA A 253 7.84 -22.04 -2.37
CA ALA A 253 6.49 -22.09 -2.92
C ALA A 253 5.92 -23.51 -2.89
N ALA A 254 6.70 -24.52 -3.28
CA ALA A 254 6.30 -25.92 -3.22
C ALA A 254 5.98 -26.36 -1.79
N MET A 255 6.84 -26.01 -0.84
CA MET A 255 6.61 -26.24 0.59
C MET A 255 5.31 -25.58 1.08
N ALA A 256 5.06 -24.32 0.69
CA ALA A 256 3.82 -23.63 1.06
C ALA A 256 2.58 -24.31 0.46
N VAL A 257 2.64 -24.75 -0.80
CA VAL A 257 1.54 -25.50 -1.43
C VAL A 257 1.30 -26.82 -0.71
N GLU A 258 2.36 -27.57 -0.39
CA GLU A 258 2.27 -28.83 0.35
C GLU A 258 1.52 -28.63 1.66
N PHE A 259 1.96 -27.67 2.50
CA PHE A 259 1.28 -27.38 3.77
C PHE A 259 -0.17 -26.92 3.60
N ILE A 260 -0.49 -26.12 2.57
CA ILE A 260 -1.87 -25.72 2.29
C ILE A 260 -2.74 -26.94 1.97
N THR A 261 -2.19 -27.92 1.24
CA THR A 261 -2.93 -29.06 0.69
C THR A 261 -2.92 -30.31 1.56
N ASP A 262 -2.05 -30.33 2.57
CA ASP A 262 -2.11 -31.30 3.68
C ASP A 262 -3.41 -31.16 4.48
N ASP A 263 -4.03 -29.97 4.45
CA ASP A 263 -5.37 -29.78 4.96
C ASP A 263 -6.40 -30.50 4.07
N PRO A 264 -7.19 -31.47 4.60
CA PRO A 264 -8.16 -32.23 3.82
C PRO A 264 -9.20 -31.33 3.13
N ASP A 265 -9.52 -30.17 3.71
CA ASP A 265 -10.48 -29.22 3.15
C ASP A 265 -9.94 -28.53 1.87
N ASN A 266 -8.62 -28.50 1.69
CA ASN A 266 -7.94 -27.86 0.56
C ASN A 266 -7.35 -28.86 -0.44
N SER A 267 -7.47 -30.16 -0.17
CA SER A 267 -6.91 -31.25 -1.01
C SER A 267 -7.37 -31.21 -2.47
N TRP A 268 -8.58 -30.72 -2.74
CA TRP A 268 -9.12 -30.54 -4.10
C TRP A 268 -8.45 -29.42 -4.89
N ALA A 269 -7.79 -28.47 -4.21
CA ALA A 269 -7.35 -27.24 -4.83
C ALA A 269 -6.25 -27.46 -5.87
N ILE A 270 -5.28 -28.36 -5.61
CA ILE A 270 -4.24 -28.70 -6.61
C ILE A 270 -4.87 -29.25 -7.89
N SER A 271 -5.90 -30.09 -7.79
CA SER A 271 -6.60 -30.64 -8.95
C SER A 271 -7.29 -29.55 -9.78
N ALA A 272 -7.80 -28.50 -9.14
CA ALA A 272 -8.39 -27.35 -9.81
C ALA A 272 -7.35 -26.50 -10.57
N TYR A 273 -6.10 -26.48 -10.12
CA TYR A 273 -4.99 -25.76 -10.76
C TYR A 273 -4.21 -26.61 -11.79
N GLY A 274 -4.70 -27.81 -12.14
CA GLY A 274 -4.10 -28.63 -13.20
C GLY A 274 -3.02 -29.62 -12.74
N GLY A 275 -2.86 -29.80 -11.42
CA GLY A 275 -1.82 -30.69 -10.85
C GLY A 275 -0.46 -30.01 -10.72
N PHE A 276 0.49 -30.69 -10.07
CA PHE A 276 1.87 -30.20 -9.99
C PHE A 276 2.54 -30.24 -11.38
N PRO A 277 3.16 -29.15 -11.86
CA PRO A 277 4.03 -29.23 -13.01
C PRO A 277 5.27 -30.06 -12.65
N PHE A 278 5.53 -31.11 -13.42
CA PHE A 278 6.68 -32.01 -13.31
C PHE A 278 7.96 -31.38 -13.86
#